data_AF-A0A3N5KV68-F1
#
_entry.id   AF-A0A3N5KV68-F1
#
_cell.length_a   1.000
_cell.length_b   1.000
_cell.length_c   1.000
_cell.angle_alpha   90.00
_cell.angle_beta   90.00
_cell.angle_gamma   90.00
#
_symmetry.space_group_name_H-M   'P 1'
#
loop_
_entity.id
_entity.type
_entity.pdbx_description
1 polymer ?
#
loop_
_entity_poly.entity_id
_entity_poly.type
_entity_poly.pdbx_seq_one_letter_code
_entity_poly.pdbx_strand_id
1 'polypeptide(L)'
;MSDDPMPDRSMEHLDKVAWMVETNGWALEPIAARADLDPPRAAYAYTIGLEATYGFPEVVVFGQTPSNARGIVGLVVELLETG
;
A
#
# COMPACT_ATOMS: atom_id res chain seq x y z
N MET A 1 19.53 -2.42 -18.57
CA MET A 1 18.13 -2.59 -19.02
C MET A 1 17.74 -4.01 -18.62
N SER A 2 16.82 -4.16 -17.66
CA SER A 2 16.40 -5.49 -17.21
C SER A 2 15.35 -5.99 -18.19
N ASP A 3 15.68 -7.03 -18.96
CA ASP A 3 14.76 -7.74 -19.85
C ASP A 3 13.87 -8.65 -18.99
N ASP A 4 12.83 -8.06 -18.38
CA ASP A 4 11.77 -8.84 -17.74
C ASP A 4 10.79 -9.29 -18.84
N PRO A 5 10.66 -10.59 -19.14
CA PRO A 5 9.90 -11.10 -20.28
C PRO A 5 8.37 -10.90 -20.18
N MET A 6 7.89 -10.22 -19.14
CA MET A 6 6.48 -9.93 -18.92
C MET A 6 6.29 -8.49 -18.41
N PRO A 7 6.28 -7.46 -19.29
CA PRO A 7 5.95 -6.08 -18.91
C PRO A 7 4.57 -5.97 -18.23
N ASP A 8 3.71 -6.95 -18.45
CA ASP A 8 2.33 -7.07 -17.96
C ASP A 8 2.19 -7.29 -16.44
N ARG A 9 3.19 -7.86 -15.75
CA ARG A 9 3.11 -8.05 -14.29
C ARG A 9 2.96 -6.73 -13.54
N SER A 10 3.52 -5.66 -14.12
CA SER A 10 3.36 -4.31 -13.59
C SER A 10 1.94 -3.77 -13.86
N MET A 11 1.32 -4.11 -14.99
CA MET A 11 -0.05 -3.73 -15.31
C MET A 11 -1.06 -4.45 -14.42
N GLU A 12 -0.97 -5.77 -14.26
CA GLU A 12 -1.85 -6.53 -13.36
C GLU A 12 -1.81 -5.99 -11.91
N HIS A 13 -0.63 -5.58 -11.46
CA HIS A 13 -0.45 -4.96 -10.15
C HIS A 13 -1.14 -3.60 -10.06
N LEU A 14 -0.88 -2.71 -11.02
CA LEU A 14 -1.49 -1.38 -11.06
C LEU A 14 -3.02 -1.46 -11.20
N ASP A 15 -3.54 -2.40 -11.99
CA ASP A 15 -4.97 -2.65 -12.14
C ASP A 15 -5.60 -3.11 -10.83
N LYS A 16 -4.89 -3.96 -10.07
CA LYS A 16 -5.32 -4.35 -8.73
C LYS A 16 -5.36 -3.15 -7.77
N VAL A 17 -4.34 -2.29 -7.80
CA VAL A 17 -4.33 -1.06 -6.99
C VAL A 17 -5.50 -0.16 -7.37
N ALA A 18 -5.71 0.07 -8.66
CA ALA A 18 -6.81 0.88 -9.18
C ALA A 18 -8.16 0.32 -8.73
N TRP A 19 -8.37 -0.99 -8.88
CA TRP A 19 -9.59 -1.65 -8.41
C TRP A 19 -9.81 -1.50 -6.90
N MET A 20 -8.76 -1.58 -6.09
CA MET A 20 -8.86 -1.36 -4.63
C MET A 20 -9.26 0.07 -4.29
N VAL A 21 -8.68 1.07 -4.97
CA VAL A 21 -9.04 2.48 -4.81
C VAL A 21 -10.47 2.74 -5.27
N GLU A 22 -10.88 2.19 -6.41
CA GLU A 22 -12.26 2.32 -6.91
C GLU A 22 -13.29 1.68 -5.98
N THR A 23 -12.95 0.54 -5.37
CA THR A 23 -13.87 -0.22 -4.51
C THR A 23 -13.98 0.38 -3.11
N ASN A 24 -12.87 0.83 -2.52
CA ASN A 24 -12.83 1.23 -1.10
C ASN A 24 -12.53 2.71 -0.90
N GLY A 25 -12.22 3.47 -1.95
CA GLY A 25 -11.60 4.80 -1.87
C GLY A 25 -10.08 4.76 -1.66
N TRP A 26 -9.52 3.63 -1.24
CA TRP A 26 -8.10 3.53 -0.94
C TRP A 26 -7.54 2.11 -1.15
N ALA A 27 -6.23 2.03 -1.34
CA ALA A 27 -5.46 0.81 -1.41
C ALA A 27 -4.33 0.79 -0.36
N LEU A 28 -3.83 -0.42 -0.05
CA LEU A 28 -2.65 -0.61 0.77
C LEU A 28 -1.63 -1.43 -0.01
N GLU A 29 -0.47 -0.84 -0.24
CA GLU A 29 0.62 -1.44 -1.01
C GLU A 29 1.77 -1.91 -0.10
N PRO A 30 1.98 -3.24 0.04
CA PRO A 30 3.08 -3.77 0.82
C PRO A 30 4.37 -3.86 0.00
N ILE A 31 5.45 -3.34 0.58
CA ILE A 31 6.81 -3.44 0.06
C ILE A 31 7.62 -4.39 0.94
N ALA A 32 8.19 -5.42 0.32
CA ALA A 32 9.01 -6.40 0.99
C ALA A 32 10.31 -5.76 1.52
N ALA A 33 10.83 -6.34 2.62
CA ALA A 33 12.13 -5.96 3.14
C ALA A 33 13.23 -6.22 2.11
N ARG A 34 14.24 -5.36 2.09
CA ARG A 34 15.46 -5.52 1.30
C ARG A 34 16.66 -5.61 2.22
N ALA A 35 16.95 -6.85 2.62
CA ALA A 35 18.11 -7.17 3.45
C ALA A 35 19.43 -7.18 2.65
N ASP A 36 19.35 -7.10 1.32
CA ASP A 36 20.49 -7.03 0.40
C ASP A 36 21.10 -5.62 0.26
N LEU A 37 20.45 -4.60 0.82
CA LEU A 37 20.92 -3.20 0.80
C LEU A 37 21.83 -2.89 2.00
N ASP A 38 22.67 -1.85 1.85
CA ASP A 38 23.48 -1.27 2.93
C ASP A 38 23.22 0.26 3.04
N PRO A 39 22.49 0.74 4.07
CA PRO A 39 21.88 -0.05 5.15
C PRO A 39 20.65 -0.86 4.67
N PRO A 40 20.30 -1.96 5.37
CA PRO A 40 19.14 -2.78 5.02
C PRO A 40 17.84 -1.98 5.18
N ARG A 41 16.87 -2.26 4.30
CA ARG A 41 15.55 -1.63 4.35
C ARG A 41 14.50 -2.57 4.94
N ALA A 42 13.83 -2.12 6.00
CA ALA A 42 12.71 -2.85 6.58
C ALA A 42 11.52 -2.94 5.61
N ALA A 43 10.67 -3.95 5.79
CA ALA A 43 9.38 -4.01 5.12
C ALA A 43 8.47 -2.87 5.60
N TYR A 44 7.67 -2.35 4.69
CA TYR A 44 6.67 -1.33 4.98
C TYR A 44 5.48 -1.48 4.06
N ALA A 45 4.32 -0.97 4.47
CA ALA A 45 3.16 -0.81 3.60
C ALA A 45 2.75 0.66 3.59
N TYR A 46 2.28 1.15 2.44
CA TYR A 46 1.82 2.53 2.31
C TYR A 46 0.42 2.57 1.69
N THR A 47 -0.34 3.61 2.01
CA THR A 47 -1.67 3.81 1.46
C THR A 47 -1.64 4.62 0.18
N ILE A 48 -2.66 4.43 -0.65
CA ILE A 48 -2.95 5.24 -1.82
C ILE A 48 -4.44 5.58 -1.77
N GLY A 49 -4.80 6.86 -1.81
CA GLY A 49 -6.19 7.33 -1.93
C GLY A 49 -6.79 7.90 -0.64
N LEU A 50 -6.13 7.79 0.52
CA LEU A 50 -6.67 8.37 1.75
C LEU A 50 -6.83 9.89 1.65
N GLU A 51 -5.88 10.56 0.99
CA GLU A 51 -5.95 12.03 0.83
C GLU A 51 -7.11 12.41 -0.10
N ALA A 52 -7.26 11.69 -1.20
CA ALA A 52 -8.32 11.95 -2.18
C ALA A 52 -9.72 11.65 -1.63
N THR A 53 -9.87 10.59 -0.82
CA THR A 53 -11.18 10.15 -0.31
C THR A 53 -11.59 10.86 0.97
N TYR A 54 -10.66 11.06 1.90
CA TYR A 54 -10.98 11.55 3.25
C TYR A 54 -10.32 12.90 3.58
N GLY A 55 -9.50 13.47 2.69
CA GLY A 55 -8.69 14.65 3.01
C GLY A 55 -7.62 14.38 4.08
N PHE A 56 -7.29 13.10 4.30
CA PHE A 56 -6.37 12.65 5.34
C PHE A 56 -5.02 12.23 4.71
N PRO A 57 -3.86 12.57 5.29
CA PRO A 57 -2.57 12.20 4.72
C PRO A 57 -2.40 10.69 4.52
N GLU A 58 -1.66 10.31 3.48
CA GLU A 58 -1.27 8.91 3.29
C GLU A 58 -0.43 8.39 4.46
N VAL A 59 -0.64 7.13 4.83
CA VAL A 59 -0.04 6.48 5.99
C VAL A 59 0.97 5.44 5.52
N VAL A 60 2.12 5.39 6.20
CA VAL A 60 3.13 4.34 6.02
C VAL A 60 3.27 3.55 7.33
N VAL A 61 3.16 2.24 7.25
CA VAL A 61 3.29 1.32 8.38
C VAL A 61 4.55 0.46 8.20
N PHE A 62 5.49 0.56 9.15
CA PHE A 62 6.74 -0.20 9.12
C PHE A 62 6.67 -1.46 9.98
N GLY A 63 7.34 -2.52 9.54
CA GLY A 63 7.63 -3.70 10.36
C GLY A 63 6.41 -4.58 10.67
N GLN A 64 5.29 -4.40 9.97
CA GLN A 64 4.08 -5.21 10.12
C GLN A 64 3.89 -6.14 8.93
N THR A 65 3.21 -7.27 9.15
CA THR A 65 2.71 -8.11 8.04
C THR A 65 1.67 -7.32 7.24
N PRO A 66 1.49 -7.60 5.92
CA PRO A 66 0.52 -6.88 5.10
C PRO A 66 -0.90 -6.91 5.67
N SER A 67 -1.33 -8.05 6.23
CA SER A 67 -2.65 -8.19 6.86
C SER A 67 -2.80 -7.33 8.11
N ASN A 68 -1.76 -7.23 8.95
CA ASN A 68 -1.81 -6.40 10.14
C ASN A 68 -1.77 -4.91 9.80
N ALA A 69 -0.94 -4.50 8.82
CA ALA A 69 -0.95 -3.13 8.31
C ALA A 69 -2.33 -2.74 7.75
N ARG A 70 -3.00 -3.65 7.02
CA ARG A 70 -4.37 -3.42 6.51
C ARG A 70 -5.40 -3.27 7.62
N GLY A 71 -5.27 -4.04 8.70
CA GLY A 71 -6.11 -3.90 9.89
C GLY A 71 -5.90 -2.56 10.59
N ILE A 72 -4.64 -2.16 10.81
CA ILE A 72 -4.29 -0.86 11.45
C ILE A 72 -4.85 0.31 10.63
N VAL A 73 -4.63 0.34 9.32
CA VAL A 73 -5.19 1.40 8.45
C VAL A 73 -6.72 1.31 8.41
N GLY A 74 -7.30 0.11 8.47
CA GLY A 74 -8.75 -0.06 8.60
C GLY A 74 -9.33 0.67 9.82
N LEU A 75 -8.65 0.63 10.97
CA LEU A 75 -9.07 1.38 12.17
C LEU A 75 -8.97 2.90 11.96
N VAL A 76 -7.96 3.38 11.22
CA VAL A 76 -7.85 4.80 10.86
C VAL A 76 -9.01 5.22 9.98
N VAL A 77 -9.33 4.41 8.97
CA VAL A 77 -10.44 4.67 8.05
C VAL A 77 -11.79 4.67 8.78
N GLU A 78 -12.02 3.70 9.66
CA GLU A 78 -13.24 3.66 10.48
C GLU A 78 -13.39 4.92 11.34
N LEU A 79 -12.29 5.43 11.91
CA LEU A 79 -12.31 6.69 12.65
C LEU A 79 -12.63 7.89 11.75
N LEU A 80 -12.04 7.95 10.55
CA LEU A 80 -12.32 9.01 9.58
C LEU A 80 -13.77 9.00 9.08
N GLU A 81 -14.39 7.83 9.02
CA GLU A 81 -15.81 7.67 8.62
C GLU A 81 -16.79 8.03 9.73
N THR A 82 -16.40 7.91 10.99
CA THR A 82 -17.29 8.07 12.15
C THR A 82 -17.19 9.43 12.86
N GLY A 83 -16.07 10.15 12.72
CA GLY A 83 -15.89 11.52 13.24
C GLY A 83 -15.29 11.58 14.64
#